data_AF-H0EQU8-F1
#
_entry.id   AF-H0EQU8-F1
#
_cell.length_a   1.000
_cell.length_b   1.000
_cell.length_c   1.000
_cell.angle_alpha   90.00
_cell.angle_beta   90.00
_cell.angle_gamma   90.00
#
_symmetry.space_group_name_H-M   'P 1'
#
loop_
_entity.id
_entity.type
_entity.pdbx_description
1 polymer ?
#
loop_
_entity_poly.entity_id
_entity_poly.type
_entity_poly.pdbx_seq_one_letter_code
_entity_poly.pdbx_strand_id
1 'polypeptide(L)'
;MSSSKAALYVDGEFVEQVKCQYPTPPPPAHAGNESFSAFTSSNTKTNPVQAFIGTPQDLSARLGPGVVFSRWSLASAHLFEDALSDDLVAVYFRLGPRYNGNFQDCLGSFQTYEASAALGMRNELMHPGKDESSDIISAIREKASNLVPESRILLSILPSAVISDDDRHKIHESQLLRGLNRMASNNLFQLTHNNGTHLAINAAIPSINEALSRSQGVAVLTGDPVVIIPQSLDSTLWQLSGLAGISLKLVEDATTRDEITRAVEILFETIKGSWRNSEAMERENGYAMLGALLRGKMGAGVVVSTRGNDNTASQLSSEERDQLGFQLLSLVLGFVGYDHERPEESFIINPLAYRILLVDFDMWRKTALITQKLYYKQFIVFGVNSKFHQFNSRRLFRMRKGGTLPGRSTSISSGPRRSTVNVLFDGKDVISTSMTKRELGNKILEMYAELLCEKGSNANIKKFARTVTNKAQEMVGYLYVMANMF
;
A
#
# COMPACT_ATOMS: atom_id res chain seq x y z
N MET A 1 31.04 -30.02 3.24
CA MET A 1 30.51 -28.66 3.51
C MET A 1 29.45 -28.37 2.45
N SER A 2 28.21 -28.07 2.83
CA SER A 2 27.17 -27.66 1.87
C SER A 2 27.62 -26.37 1.19
N SER A 3 27.62 -26.31 -0.14
CA SER A 3 27.92 -25.08 -0.88
C SER A 3 26.90 -24.00 -0.54
N SER A 4 27.35 -22.77 -0.26
CA SER A 4 26.47 -21.62 -0.11
C SER A 4 25.66 -21.36 -1.40
N LYS A 5 24.54 -20.67 -1.28
CA LYS A 5 23.59 -20.41 -2.37
C LYS A 5 23.32 -18.92 -2.47
N ALA A 6 23.16 -18.43 -3.69
CA ALA A 6 22.64 -17.10 -3.99
C ALA A 6 21.26 -17.27 -4.62
N ALA A 7 20.27 -16.53 -4.14
CA ALA A 7 18.91 -16.53 -4.66
C ALA A 7 18.58 -15.16 -5.25
N LEU A 8 17.94 -15.15 -6.42
CA LEU A 8 17.49 -13.96 -7.10
C LEU A 8 15.98 -13.82 -6.90
N TYR A 9 15.57 -12.60 -6.54
CA TYR A 9 14.18 -12.21 -6.39
C TYR A 9 13.89 -11.02 -7.30
N VAL A 10 12.74 -11.03 -7.96
CA VAL A 10 12.24 -9.92 -8.79
C VAL A 10 10.80 -9.66 -8.36
N ASP A 11 10.47 -8.40 -8.10
CA ASP A 11 9.14 -7.98 -7.63
C ASP A 11 8.62 -8.75 -6.41
N GLY A 12 9.53 -9.08 -5.48
CA GLY A 12 9.22 -9.82 -4.26
C GLY A 12 9.02 -11.32 -4.46
N GLU A 13 9.21 -11.83 -5.68
CA GLU A 13 9.03 -13.24 -6.04
C GLU A 13 10.36 -13.92 -6.35
N PHE A 14 10.49 -15.19 -5.94
CA PHE A 14 11.66 -16.00 -6.24
C PHE A 14 11.75 -16.32 -7.74
N VAL A 15 12.93 -16.08 -8.34
CA VAL A 15 13.17 -16.33 -9.77
C VAL A 15 14.13 -17.50 -9.97
N GLU A 16 15.31 -17.44 -9.35
CA GLU A 16 16.34 -18.45 -9.55
C GLU A 16 17.28 -18.58 -8.35
N GLN A 17 18.03 -19.68 -8.29
CA GLN A 17 19.04 -19.91 -7.27
C GLN A 17 20.25 -20.63 -7.84
N VAL A 18 21.44 -20.11 -7.54
CA VAL A 18 22.72 -20.67 -7.96
C VAL A 18 23.60 -20.99 -6.76
N LYS A 19 24.52 -21.95 -6.91
CA LYS A 19 25.56 -22.17 -5.90
C LYS A 19 26.57 -21.03 -5.98
N CYS A 20 26.95 -20.49 -4.83
CA CYS A 20 27.90 -19.38 -4.72
C CYS A 20 28.89 -19.65 -3.59
N GLN A 21 30.11 -19.11 -3.69
CA GLN A 21 31.06 -19.12 -2.59
C GLN A 21 30.83 -17.90 -1.70
N TYR A 22 31.05 -18.04 -0.39
CA TYR A 22 30.96 -16.89 0.50
C TYR A 22 32.14 -15.93 0.23
N PRO A 23 31.95 -14.59 0.30
CA PRO A 23 33.04 -13.64 0.09
C PRO A 23 34.25 -13.91 0.99
N THR A 24 35.44 -13.93 0.41
CA THR A 24 36.69 -14.07 1.17
C THR A 24 37.14 -12.72 1.73
N PRO A 25 37.83 -12.68 2.88
CA PRO A 25 38.41 -11.44 3.40
C PRO A 25 39.31 -10.75 2.36
N PRO A 26 39.36 -9.40 2.35
CA PRO A 26 40.22 -8.67 1.43
C PRO A 26 41.69 -9.03 1.66
N PRO A 27 42.51 -9.10 0.59
CA PRO A 27 43.92 -9.41 0.72
C PRO A 27 44.66 -8.34 1.55
N PRO A 28 45.75 -8.72 2.25
CA PRO A 28 46.59 -7.78 2.97
C PRO A 28 47.19 -6.75 1.99
N ALA A 29 47.25 -5.49 2.41
CA ALA A 29 47.61 -4.33 1.59
C ALA A 29 49.07 -4.35 1.09
N HIS A 30 49.92 -5.27 1.57
CA HIS A 30 51.32 -5.41 1.19
C HIS A 30 51.75 -6.88 1.10
N ALA A 31 51.56 -7.51 -0.05
CA ALA A 31 52.22 -8.77 -0.40
C ALA A 31 53.44 -8.57 -1.33
N GLY A 32 53.83 -7.31 -1.60
CA GLY A 32 54.72 -6.96 -2.70
C GLY A 32 56.13 -6.46 -2.36
N ASN A 33 56.47 -6.19 -1.11
CA ASN A 33 57.84 -5.78 -0.72
C ASN A 33 58.12 -6.19 0.72
N GLU A 34 58.73 -7.36 0.91
CA GLU A 34 59.25 -7.82 2.19
C GLU A 34 60.49 -6.98 2.57
N SER A 35 60.28 -5.83 3.20
CA SER A 35 61.32 -5.19 4.01
C SER A 35 61.41 -5.92 5.36
N PHE A 36 62.63 -6.24 5.78
CA PHE A 36 63.02 -7.03 6.97
C PHE A 36 62.40 -6.55 8.31
N SER A 37 61.73 -5.40 8.33
CA SER A 37 61.02 -4.82 9.48
C SER A 37 59.60 -5.37 9.73
N ALA A 38 59.10 -6.30 8.91
CA ALA A 38 57.73 -6.84 9.04
C ALA A 38 57.54 -7.87 10.16
N PHE A 39 58.60 -8.31 10.84
CA PHE A 39 58.52 -9.37 11.86
C PHE A 39 57.96 -8.94 13.22
N THR A 40 57.70 -7.63 13.45
CA THR A 40 57.26 -7.11 14.75
C THR A 40 55.90 -6.42 14.74
N SER A 41 55.24 -6.30 13.58
CA SER A 41 53.91 -5.70 13.45
C SER A 41 52.83 -6.75 13.21
N SER A 42 52.10 -7.12 14.26
CA SER A 42 50.91 -8.00 14.22
C SER A 42 49.69 -7.39 13.52
N ASN A 43 49.87 -6.33 12.72
CA ASN A 43 48.79 -5.52 12.16
C ASN A 43 48.87 -5.52 10.63
N THR A 44 48.51 -6.66 10.02
CA THR A 44 48.34 -6.78 8.57
C THR A 44 47.13 -5.95 8.14
N LYS A 45 47.36 -4.69 7.76
CA LYS A 45 46.33 -3.83 7.17
C LYS A 45 45.82 -4.47 5.87
N THR A 46 44.52 -4.60 5.70
CA THR A 46 43.88 -5.05 4.45
C THR A 46 43.51 -3.86 3.58
N ASN A 47 43.35 -4.09 2.28
CA ASN A 47 42.79 -3.06 1.41
C ASN A 47 41.32 -2.78 1.79
N PRO A 48 40.88 -1.51 1.78
CA PRO A 48 39.49 -1.17 2.08
C PRO A 48 38.57 -1.76 1.00
N VAL A 49 37.44 -2.31 1.43
CA VAL A 49 36.39 -2.77 0.51
C VAL A 49 35.65 -1.53 0.00
N GLN A 50 35.51 -1.43 -1.32
CA GLN A 50 34.75 -0.38 -1.98
C GLN A 50 33.48 -0.98 -2.59
N ALA A 51 32.37 -0.25 -2.47
CA ALA A 51 31.10 -0.61 -3.07
C ALA A 51 30.75 0.43 -4.14
N PHE A 52 30.34 -0.05 -5.32
CA PHE A 52 29.93 0.81 -6.42
C PHE A 52 28.54 0.39 -6.89
N ILE A 53 27.73 1.39 -7.18
CA ILE A 53 26.43 1.22 -7.80
C ILE A 53 26.55 1.78 -9.21
N GLY A 54 26.47 0.91 -10.21
CA GLY A 54 26.89 1.24 -11.58
C GLY A 54 28.38 0.99 -11.81
N THR A 55 28.91 1.49 -12.92
CA THR A 55 30.31 1.28 -13.31
C THR A 55 31.07 2.61 -13.25
N PRO A 56 32.02 2.80 -12.31
CA PRO A 56 32.87 3.97 -12.29
C PRO A 56 33.72 4.06 -13.56
N GLN A 57 33.89 5.27 -14.09
CA GLN A 57 34.70 5.50 -15.30
C GLN A 57 36.14 5.00 -15.14
N ASP A 58 36.72 5.17 -13.95
CA ASP A 58 38.09 4.76 -13.64
C ASP A 58 38.29 3.23 -13.59
N LEU A 59 37.22 2.47 -13.34
CA LEU A 59 37.26 1.00 -13.30
C LEU A 59 36.99 0.36 -14.67
N SER A 60 36.45 1.12 -15.62
CA SER A 60 36.15 0.64 -16.98
C SER A 60 36.40 1.73 -18.03
N ALA A 61 37.68 1.97 -18.33
CA ALA A 61 38.09 2.99 -19.30
C ALA A 61 37.94 2.55 -20.78
N ARG A 62 37.68 1.26 -21.06
CA ARG A 62 37.63 0.73 -22.43
C ARG A 62 36.20 0.61 -22.94
N LEU A 63 35.88 1.41 -23.96
CA LEU A 63 34.76 1.19 -24.85
C LEU A 63 35.07 -0.04 -25.75
N GLY A 64 34.20 -1.04 -25.78
CA GLY A 64 34.37 -2.28 -26.56
C GLY A 64 33.06 -3.09 -26.66
N PRO A 65 33.08 -4.29 -27.26
CA PRO A 65 31.92 -5.19 -27.26
C PRO A 65 31.47 -5.49 -25.82
N GLY A 66 30.18 -5.38 -25.53
CA GLY A 66 29.64 -5.59 -24.18
C GLY A 66 29.57 -4.33 -23.30
N VAL A 67 29.81 -3.13 -23.85
CA VAL A 67 29.51 -1.87 -23.15
C VAL A 67 28.01 -1.75 -22.91
N VAL A 68 27.64 -1.56 -21.65
CA VAL A 68 26.26 -1.35 -21.21
C VAL A 68 25.98 0.15 -21.21
N PHE A 69 25.15 0.62 -22.15
CA PHE A 69 24.67 2.01 -22.21
C PHE A 69 23.39 2.24 -21.40
N SER A 70 22.92 1.22 -20.69
CA SER A 70 21.67 1.27 -19.93
C SER A 70 21.72 2.38 -18.89
N ARG A 71 20.81 3.33 -19.02
CA ARG A 71 20.51 4.32 -17.99
C ARG A 71 19.40 3.73 -17.13
N TRP A 72 19.57 3.81 -15.82
CA TRP A 72 18.63 3.24 -14.87
C TRP A 72 18.42 4.23 -13.72
N SER A 73 17.23 4.18 -13.13
CA SER A 73 16.87 4.97 -11.95
C SER A 73 16.91 4.06 -10.73
N LEU A 74 17.55 4.52 -9.67
CA LEU A 74 17.60 3.85 -8.39
C LEU A 74 16.79 4.65 -7.37
N ALA A 75 15.82 4.01 -6.72
CA ALA A 75 15.12 4.58 -5.58
C ALA A 75 15.92 4.30 -4.30
N SER A 76 15.77 3.11 -3.72
CA SER A 76 16.51 2.68 -2.54
C SER A 76 17.42 1.48 -2.82
N ALA A 77 18.52 1.40 -2.07
CA ALA A 77 19.42 0.24 -2.09
C ALA A 77 19.85 -0.11 -0.67
N HIS A 78 19.75 -1.39 -0.32
CA HIS A 78 20.09 -1.89 1.00
C HIS A 78 21.06 -3.06 0.91
N LEU A 79 22.03 -3.12 1.81
CA LEU A 79 22.94 -4.25 1.99
C LEU A 79 22.82 -4.76 3.42
N PHE A 80 22.50 -6.03 3.56
CA PHE A 80 22.39 -6.72 4.84
C PHE A 80 23.55 -7.71 5.00
N GLU A 81 24.00 -7.92 6.23
CA GLU A 81 25.01 -8.93 6.57
C GLU A 81 24.44 -10.35 6.52
N ASP A 82 23.15 -10.51 6.84
CA ASP A 82 22.43 -11.79 6.83
C ASP A 82 21.53 -11.91 5.58
N ALA A 83 21.26 -13.15 5.16
CA ALA A 83 20.34 -13.43 4.08
C ALA A 83 18.87 -13.24 4.52
N LEU A 84 18.08 -12.52 3.72
CA LEU A 84 16.66 -12.33 3.96
C LEU A 84 15.86 -13.60 3.59
N SER A 85 14.80 -13.89 4.34
CA SER A 85 13.85 -14.94 3.98
C SER A 85 12.93 -14.52 2.83
N ASP A 86 12.35 -15.48 2.11
CA ASP A 86 11.38 -15.23 1.03
C ASP A 86 10.20 -14.36 1.50
N ASP A 87 9.72 -14.63 2.71
CA ASP A 87 8.68 -13.87 3.39
C ASP A 87 9.07 -12.39 3.61
N LEU A 88 10.30 -12.14 4.09
CA LEU A 88 10.79 -10.76 4.31
C LEU A 88 10.98 -10.00 3.01
N VAL A 89 11.49 -10.66 1.96
CA VAL A 89 11.62 -10.06 0.62
C VAL A 89 10.25 -9.63 0.10
N ALA A 90 9.23 -10.48 0.26
CA ALA A 90 7.86 -10.14 -0.10
C ALA A 90 7.30 -8.97 0.73
N VAL A 91 7.55 -8.93 2.05
CA VAL A 91 7.14 -7.80 2.91
C VAL A 91 7.80 -6.49 2.46
N TYR A 92 9.10 -6.50 2.19
CA TYR A 92 9.84 -5.31 1.78
C TYR A 92 9.37 -4.80 0.41
N PHE A 93 9.14 -5.70 -0.55
CA PHE A 93 8.54 -5.35 -1.84
C PHE A 93 7.16 -4.70 -1.68
N ARG A 94 6.30 -5.25 -0.80
CA ARG A 94 4.92 -4.76 -0.61
C ARG A 94 4.84 -3.44 0.14
N LEU A 95 5.82 -3.09 0.97
CA LEU A 95 5.95 -1.73 1.51
C LEU A 95 6.24 -0.70 0.41
N GLY A 96 6.85 -1.16 -0.69
CA GLY A 96 7.05 -0.39 -1.90
C GLY A 96 8.16 0.65 -1.80
N PRO A 97 8.48 1.31 -2.92
CA PRO A 97 9.61 2.23 -3.04
C PRO A 97 9.45 3.53 -2.25
N ARG A 98 8.26 3.79 -1.68
CA ARG A 98 7.97 4.99 -0.87
C ARG A 98 8.28 4.78 0.62
N TYR A 99 8.64 3.56 1.02
CA TYR A 99 9.05 3.28 2.39
C TYR A 99 10.48 3.76 2.61
N ASN A 100 10.65 4.76 3.49
CA ASN A 100 11.95 5.40 3.77
C ASN A 100 12.56 4.95 5.12
N GLY A 101 12.18 3.78 5.63
CA GLY A 101 12.68 3.25 6.89
C GLY A 101 13.73 2.16 6.68
N ASN A 102 14.35 1.72 7.78
CA ASN A 102 15.31 0.60 7.81
C ASN A 102 14.65 -0.75 8.18
N PHE A 103 13.32 -0.87 8.01
CA PHE A 103 12.57 -2.11 8.27
C PHE A 103 12.68 -2.65 9.71
N GLN A 104 12.85 -1.77 10.71
CA GLN A 104 13.10 -2.18 12.10
C GLN A 104 11.85 -2.23 12.99
N ASP A 105 10.85 -1.40 12.68
CA ASP A 105 9.63 -1.28 13.50
C ASP A 105 8.57 -2.34 13.12
N CYS A 106 7.39 -2.24 13.72
CA CYS A 106 6.20 -2.99 13.35
C CYS A 106 5.71 -2.58 11.96
N LEU A 107 6.02 -3.38 10.92
CA LEU A 107 5.82 -2.98 9.53
C LEU A 107 4.35 -2.92 9.11
N GLY A 108 3.45 -3.56 9.87
CA GLY A 108 2.00 -3.51 9.61
C GLY A 108 1.43 -2.10 9.68
N SER A 109 1.99 -1.24 10.53
CA SER A 109 1.59 0.17 10.65
C SER A 109 2.07 1.03 9.48
N PHE A 110 2.70 0.47 8.45
CA PHE A 110 3.14 1.18 7.24
C PHE A 110 2.54 0.62 5.94
N GLN A 111 1.65 -0.38 6.04
CA GLN A 111 1.03 -1.01 4.88
C GLN A 111 -0.16 -0.22 4.34
N THR A 112 -0.25 -0.16 3.00
CA THR A 112 -1.50 0.17 2.32
C THR A 112 -2.46 -1.03 2.42
N TYR A 113 -3.76 -0.82 2.13
CA TYR A 113 -4.70 -1.95 2.07
C TYR A 113 -4.30 -2.99 1.02
N GLU A 114 -3.77 -2.54 -0.11
CA GLU A 114 -3.29 -3.42 -1.17
C GLU A 114 -2.13 -4.29 -0.67
N ALA A 115 -1.12 -3.67 -0.04
CA ALA A 115 0.00 -4.37 0.55
C ALA A 115 -0.45 -5.39 1.61
N SER A 116 -1.34 -4.97 2.51
CA SER A 116 -1.89 -5.83 3.57
C SER A 116 -2.71 -6.98 3.00
N ALA A 117 -3.52 -6.73 1.97
CA ALA A 117 -4.32 -7.75 1.32
C ALA A 117 -3.46 -8.77 0.57
N ALA A 118 -2.48 -8.31 -0.19
CA ALA A 118 -1.59 -9.18 -0.94
C ALA A 118 -0.71 -10.04 -0.01
N LEU A 119 -0.15 -9.45 1.06
CA LEU A 119 0.62 -10.21 2.06
C LEU A 119 -0.26 -11.21 2.82
N GLY A 120 -1.50 -10.82 3.15
CA GLY A 120 -2.47 -11.73 3.74
C GLY A 120 -2.79 -12.92 2.83
N MET A 121 -3.00 -12.68 1.53
CA MET A 121 -3.21 -13.76 0.55
C MET A 121 -1.98 -14.67 0.43
N ARG A 122 -0.78 -14.07 0.29
CA ARG A 122 0.47 -14.83 0.20
C ARG A 122 0.67 -15.71 1.42
N ASN A 123 0.44 -15.17 2.62
CA ASN A 123 0.58 -15.92 3.86
C ASN A 123 -0.38 -17.13 3.91
N GLU A 124 -1.65 -16.94 3.53
CA GLU A 124 -2.62 -18.04 3.47
C GLU A 124 -2.24 -19.12 2.45
N LEU A 125 -1.59 -18.73 1.34
CA LEU A 125 -1.17 -19.65 0.29
C LEU A 125 0.10 -20.44 0.66
N MET A 126 1.12 -19.75 1.19
CA MET A 126 2.45 -20.32 1.46
C MET A 126 2.52 -21.02 2.82
N HIS A 127 1.71 -20.58 3.80
CA HIS A 127 1.74 -21.08 5.17
C HIS A 127 0.36 -21.55 5.65
N PRO A 128 -0.30 -22.52 4.97
CA PRO A 128 -1.65 -22.92 5.29
C PRO A 128 -1.75 -23.50 6.72
N GLY A 129 -2.57 -22.88 7.56
CA GLY A 129 -2.80 -23.30 8.95
C GLY A 129 -1.71 -22.87 9.94
N LYS A 130 -0.74 -22.07 9.50
CA LYS A 130 0.32 -21.47 10.33
C LYS A 130 0.18 -19.94 10.36
N ASP A 131 -1.04 -19.45 10.58
CA ASP A 131 -1.38 -18.02 10.52
C ASP A 131 -0.62 -17.14 11.54
N GLU A 132 0.10 -17.73 12.50
CA GLU A 132 0.77 -17.02 13.59
C GLU A 132 2.31 -17.19 13.60
N SER A 133 2.90 -18.02 12.71
CA SER A 133 4.32 -18.40 12.81
C SER A 133 5.18 -18.07 11.59
N SER A 134 4.68 -17.31 10.64
CA SER A 134 5.45 -16.91 9.45
C SER A 134 6.20 -15.61 9.70
N ASP A 135 7.32 -15.42 9.01
CA ASP A 135 8.10 -14.18 9.09
C ASP A 135 7.26 -12.99 8.58
N ILE A 136 6.31 -13.21 7.66
CA ILE A 136 5.33 -12.19 7.24
C ILE A 136 4.57 -11.67 8.46
N ILE A 137 4.01 -12.57 9.28
CA ILE A 137 3.18 -12.18 10.42
C ILE A 137 4.04 -11.55 11.52
N SER A 138 5.23 -12.10 11.78
CA SER A 138 6.18 -11.53 12.74
C SER A 138 6.61 -10.11 12.32
N ALA A 139 6.95 -9.88 11.05
CA ALA A 139 7.33 -8.55 10.56
C ALA A 139 6.18 -7.52 10.63
N ILE A 140 4.93 -7.98 10.48
CA ILE A 140 3.73 -7.13 10.45
C ILE A 140 3.19 -6.79 11.84
N ARG A 141 3.22 -7.76 12.76
CA ARG A 141 2.61 -7.64 14.10
C ARG A 141 3.62 -7.33 15.20
N GLU A 142 4.87 -7.73 15.02
CA GLU A 142 5.96 -7.50 15.97
C GLU A 142 7.01 -6.57 15.35
N LYS A 143 8.07 -6.28 16.10
CA LYS A 143 9.20 -5.49 15.59
C LYS A 143 10.00 -6.34 14.60
N ALA A 144 10.10 -5.88 13.36
CA ALA A 144 10.89 -6.57 12.34
C ALA A 144 12.39 -6.64 12.67
N SER A 145 12.88 -5.80 13.59
CA SER A 145 14.23 -5.93 14.18
C SER A 145 14.50 -7.27 14.85
N ASN A 146 13.47 -8.02 15.25
CA ASN A 146 13.61 -9.37 15.80
C ASN A 146 14.04 -10.38 14.72
N LEU A 147 13.69 -10.12 13.46
CA LEU A 147 14.04 -10.96 12.31
C LEU A 147 15.38 -10.53 11.72
N VAL A 148 15.56 -9.22 11.52
CA VAL A 148 16.81 -8.62 11.00
C VAL A 148 17.20 -7.43 11.87
N PRO A 149 18.13 -7.61 12.83
CA PRO A 149 18.58 -6.54 13.71
C PRO A 149 19.24 -5.39 12.95
N GLU A 150 19.09 -4.16 13.46
CA GLU A 150 19.68 -2.94 12.87
C GLU A 150 21.20 -3.05 12.65
N SER A 151 21.92 -3.74 13.54
CA SER A 151 23.36 -3.96 13.42
C SER A 151 23.76 -4.79 12.19
N ARG A 152 22.81 -5.51 11.58
CA ARG A 152 23.01 -6.30 10.35
C ARG A 152 22.79 -5.46 9.09
N ILE A 153 22.34 -4.22 9.18
CA ILE A 153 22.18 -3.32 8.04
C ILE A 153 23.51 -2.62 7.82
N LEU A 154 24.21 -2.99 6.75
CA LEU A 154 25.55 -2.48 6.43
C LEU A 154 25.47 -1.16 5.64
N LEU A 155 24.53 -1.09 4.70
CA LEU A 155 24.31 0.06 3.83
C LEU A 155 22.81 0.26 3.61
N SER A 156 22.36 1.51 3.67
CA SER A 156 21.01 1.91 3.30
C SER A 156 21.09 3.24 2.56
N ILE A 157 20.73 3.24 1.28
CA ILE A 157 20.68 4.43 0.44
C ILE A 157 19.21 4.70 0.16
N LEU A 158 18.77 5.92 0.47
CA LEU A 158 17.40 6.38 0.29
C LEU A 158 17.40 7.68 -0.51
N PRO A 159 16.41 7.95 -1.39
CA PRO A 159 16.34 9.19 -2.14
C PRO A 159 16.28 10.43 -1.22
N SER A 160 15.57 10.31 -0.11
CA SER A 160 15.44 11.39 0.88
C SER A 160 16.69 11.65 1.71
N ALA A 161 17.71 10.78 1.62
CA ALA A 161 18.98 10.91 2.32
C ALA A 161 20.11 11.44 1.41
N VAL A 162 19.76 11.94 0.22
CA VAL A 162 20.70 12.59 -0.70
C VAL A 162 20.76 14.08 -0.42
N ILE A 163 21.97 14.61 -0.23
CA ILE A 163 22.28 16.02 -0.05
C ILE A 163 22.74 16.57 -1.40
N SER A 164 22.15 17.68 -1.84
CA SER A 164 22.35 18.26 -3.15
C SER A 164 22.41 19.78 -3.05
N ASP A 165 23.45 20.40 -3.62
CA ASP A 165 23.62 21.87 -3.65
C ASP A 165 22.61 22.60 -4.58
N ASP A 166 21.45 22.00 -4.89
CA ASP A 166 20.44 22.58 -5.77
C ASP A 166 19.40 23.38 -4.98
N ASP A 167 19.17 24.61 -5.42
CA ASP A 167 18.27 25.61 -4.83
C ASP A 167 16.83 25.11 -4.60
N ARG A 168 16.42 24.04 -5.29
CA ARG A 168 15.08 23.44 -5.24
C ARG A 168 14.78 22.66 -3.95
N HIS A 169 15.81 22.23 -3.20
CA HIS A 169 15.66 21.37 -2.00
C HIS A 169 16.00 22.07 -0.67
N LYS A 170 16.23 23.40 -0.71
CA LYS A 170 16.69 24.22 0.44
C LYS A 170 15.87 24.10 1.73
N ILE A 171 14.58 23.77 1.65
CA ILE A 171 13.69 23.70 2.84
C ILE A 171 14.10 22.54 3.77
N HIS A 172 14.44 21.36 3.25
CA HIS A 172 14.89 20.22 4.08
C HIS A 172 16.36 20.34 4.47
N GLU A 173 17.21 20.84 3.57
CA GLU A 173 18.64 21.02 3.83
C GLU A 173 18.90 22.07 4.91
N SER A 174 18.11 23.15 4.96
CA SER A 174 18.25 24.18 6.00
C SER A 174 17.98 23.68 7.42
N GLN A 175 17.20 22.60 7.59
CA GLN A 175 17.00 21.96 8.89
C GLN A 175 18.11 20.95 9.21
N LEU A 176 18.56 20.18 8.21
CA LEU A 176 19.69 19.26 8.34
C LEU A 176 20.98 19.98 8.76
N LEU A 177 21.31 21.08 8.09
CA LEU A 177 22.53 21.86 8.37
C LEU A 177 22.53 22.47 9.79
N ARG A 178 21.36 22.73 10.39
CA ARG A 178 21.27 23.23 11.78
C ARG A 178 21.61 22.16 12.83
N GLY A 179 21.50 20.88 12.50
CA GLY A 179 21.77 19.77 13.41
C GLY A 179 23.20 19.22 13.37
N LEU A 180 24.06 19.74 12.48
CA LEU A 180 25.42 19.26 12.30
C LEU A 180 26.39 19.86 13.32
N ASN A 181 27.26 19.02 13.86
CA ASN A 181 28.41 19.47 14.64
C ASN A 181 29.51 20.02 13.71
N ARG A 182 30.51 20.69 14.29
CA ARG A 182 31.58 21.35 13.53
C ARG A 182 32.39 20.37 12.65
N MET A 183 32.63 19.16 13.14
CA MET A 183 33.39 18.15 12.39
C MET A 183 32.60 17.66 11.16
N ALA A 184 31.35 17.25 11.37
CA ALA A 184 30.45 16.80 10.31
C ALA A 184 30.18 17.89 9.28
N SER A 185 30.00 19.14 9.73
CA SER A 185 29.84 20.31 8.86
C SER A 185 31.08 20.55 7.99
N ASN A 186 32.29 20.49 8.57
CA ASN A 186 33.54 20.61 7.81
C ASN A 186 33.72 19.46 6.81
N ASN A 187 33.42 18.23 7.20
CA ASN A 187 33.51 17.07 6.31
C ASN A 187 32.51 17.17 5.16
N LEU A 188 31.26 17.56 5.46
CA LEU A 188 30.25 17.79 4.44
C LEU A 188 30.72 18.85 3.44
N PHE A 189 31.21 19.99 3.93
CA PHE A 189 31.75 21.06 3.07
C PHE A 189 32.93 20.58 2.21
N GLN A 190 33.86 19.82 2.77
CA GLN A 190 34.99 19.27 2.01
C GLN A 190 34.54 18.30 0.91
N LEU A 191 33.52 17.47 1.19
CA LEU A 191 33.01 16.47 0.25
C LEU A 191 32.15 17.08 -0.86
N THR A 192 31.35 18.11 -0.57
CA THR A 192 30.48 18.76 -1.56
C THR A 192 31.21 19.84 -2.36
N HIS A 193 31.98 20.70 -1.71
CA HIS A 193 32.51 21.93 -2.32
C HIS A 193 33.76 21.68 -3.17
N ASN A 194 34.60 20.71 -2.81
CA ASN A 194 35.81 20.40 -3.59
C ASN A 194 35.52 19.58 -4.86
N ASN A 195 34.43 18.80 -4.84
CA ASN A 195 34.13 17.84 -5.90
C ASN A 195 32.89 18.21 -6.72
N GLY A 196 32.05 19.15 -6.26
CA GLY A 196 30.77 19.49 -6.91
C GLY A 196 29.80 18.30 -6.98
N THR A 197 30.01 17.29 -6.12
CA THR A 197 29.29 16.01 -6.17
C THR A 197 28.16 15.98 -5.15
N HIS A 198 27.00 15.51 -5.58
CA HIS A 198 25.91 15.13 -4.68
C HIS A 198 26.37 13.98 -3.77
N LEU A 199 25.85 13.93 -2.54
CA LEU A 199 26.22 12.93 -1.55
C LEU A 199 25.00 12.17 -1.07
N ALA A 200 25.07 10.84 -1.02
CA ALA A 200 24.08 10.02 -0.35
C ALA A 200 24.59 9.65 1.05
N ILE A 201 23.84 10.01 2.09
CA ILE A 201 24.12 9.58 3.45
C ILE A 201 23.72 8.11 3.59
N ASN A 202 24.60 7.29 4.19
CA ASN A 202 24.26 5.93 4.57
C ASN A 202 23.24 5.96 5.72
N ALA A 203 21.96 5.75 5.39
CA ALA A 203 20.85 5.74 6.33
C ALA A 203 20.87 4.56 7.30
N ALA A 204 21.78 3.58 7.14
CA ALA A 204 21.98 2.52 8.12
C ALA A 204 22.67 3.02 9.39
N ILE A 205 23.31 4.20 9.32
CA ILE A 205 23.91 4.87 10.47
C ILE A 205 22.88 5.85 11.03
N PRO A 206 22.36 5.64 12.26
CA PRO A 206 21.25 6.43 12.79
C PRO A 206 21.54 7.93 12.93
N SER A 207 22.81 8.28 13.14
CA SER A 207 23.27 9.66 13.33
C SER A 207 23.94 10.19 12.07
N ILE A 208 23.39 11.27 11.52
CA ILE A 208 23.98 11.96 10.34
C ILE A 208 25.36 12.52 10.67
N ASN A 209 25.57 13.01 11.89
CA ASN A 209 26.87 13.47 12.36
C ASN A 209 27.91 12.34 12.35
N GLU A 210 27.50 11.15 12.78
CA GLU A 210 28.36 9.98 12.77
C GLU A 210 28.62 9.50 11.34
N ALA A 211 27.59 9.48 10.49
CA ALA A 211 27.71 9.11 9.09
C ALA A 211 28.71 10.00 8.33
N LEU A 212 28.65 11.32 8.53
CA LEU A 212 29.61 12.27 7.94
C LEU A 212 31.02 12.18 8.53
N SER A 213 31.21 11.46 9.64
CA SER A 213 32.52 11.27 10.28
C SER A 213 33.15 9.91 9.97
N ARG A 214 32.35 8.94 9.51
CA ARG A 214 32.78 7.56 9.23
C ARG A 214 33.09 7.37 7.75
N SER A 215 34.12 6.57 7.46
CA SER A 215 34.52 6.23 6.09
C SER A 215 33.42 5.55 5.27
N GLN A 216 32.56 4.77 5.93
CA GLN A 216 31.44 4.03 5.32
C GLN A 216 30.09 4.74 5.49
N GLY A 217 30.09 6.01 5.90
CA GLY A 217 28.86 6.72 6.23
C GLY A 217 28.30 7.58 5.10
N VAL A 218 29.02 7.74 4.01
CA VAL A 218 28.57 8.49 2.82
C VAL A 218 28.98 7.80 1.54
N ALA A 219 28.15 7.95 0.51
CA ALA A 219 28.46 7.59 -0.86
C ALA A 219 28.51 8.85 -1.72
N VAL A 220 29.51 8.93 -2.60
CA VAL A 220 29.69 10.05 -3.53
C VAL A 220 29.01 9.70 -4.84
N LEU A 221 28.11 10.55 -5.32
CA LEU A 221 27.50 10.37 -6.63
C LEU A 221 28.39 10.99 -7.71
N THR A 222 28.71 10.22 -8.74
CA THR A 222 29.60 10.61 -9.84
C THR A 222 28.93 10.36 -11.19
N GLY A 223 29.38 11.04 -12.24
CA GLY A 223 28.87 10.84 -13.61
C GLY A 223 27.56 11.58 -13.93
N ASP A 224 27.41 12.82 -13.43
CA ASP A 224 26.24 13.68 -13.65
C ASP A 224 24.90 13.03 -13.22
N PRO A 225 24.76 12.71 -11.92
CA PRO A 225 23.55 12.08 -11.40
C PRO A 225 22.37 13.06 -11.39
N VAL A 226 21.19 12.58 -11.80
CA VAL A 226 19.94 13.36 -11.67
C VAL A 226 19.21 12.90 -10.42
N VAL A 227 19.22 13.73 -9.37
CA VAL A 227 18.52 13.44 -8.12
C VAL A 227 17.08 13.98 -8.22
N ILE A 228 16.11 13.09 -8.05
CA ILE A 228 14.68 13.44 -8.07
C ILE A 228 14.05 12.97 -6.76
N ILE A 229 13.57 13.92 -5.96
CA ILE A 229 12.77 13.62 -4.76
C ILE A 229 11.32 14.02 -5.08
N PRO A 230 10.49 13.08 -5.57
CA PRO A 230 9.14 13.42 -5.99
C PRO A 230 8.29 13.84 -4.79
N GLN A 231 7.67 15.02 -4.88
CA GLN A 231 6.61 15.43 -3.97
C GLN A 231 5.28 14.98 -4.53
N SER A 232 4.77 13.88 -4.00
CA SER A 232 3.50 13.32 -4.43
C SER A 232 2.32 14.09 -3.85
N LEU A 233 1.26 14.25 -4.66
CA LEU A 233 0.06 15.02 -4.30
C LEU A 233 -0.54 14.60 -2.95
N ASP A 234 -0.60 13.31 -2.70
CA ASP A 234 -1.09 12.70 -1.47
C ASP A 234 -0.27 13.09 -0.22
N SER A 235 1.04 13.31 -0.37
CA SER A 235 1.91 13.84 0.69
C SER A 235 1.67 15.33 0.92
N THR A 236 1.50 16.10 -0.15
CA THR A 236 1.20 17.54 -0.07
C THR A 236 -0.14 17.79 0.61
N LEU A 237 -1.19 17.06 0.24
CA LEU A 237 -2.51 17.14 0.88
C LEU A 237 -2.43 16.83 2.38
N TRP A 238 -1.68 15.78 2.74
CA TRP A 238 -1.43 15.45 4.14
C TRP A 238 -0.79 16.59 4.92
N GLN A 239 0.24 17.22 4.36
CA GLN A 239 0.97 18.31 5.02
C GLN A 239 0.14 19.60 5.18
N LEU A 240 -0.78 19.89 4.27
CA LEU A 240 -1.58 21.11 4.30
C LEU A 240 -2.70 21.08 5.34
N SER A 241 -3.48 19.99 5.40
CA SER A 241 -4.66 19.91 6.30
C SER A 241 -4.97 18.51 6.82
N GLY A 242 -4.11 17.52 6.56
CA GLY A 242 -4.51 16.12 6.57
C GLY A 242 -5.40 15.76 5.36
N LEU A 243 -5.64 14.46 5.17
CA LEU A 243 -6.33 13.97 3.96
C LEU A 243 -7.80 14.39 3.90
N ALA A 244 -8.57 14.11 4.96
CA ALA A 244 -10.03 14.23 4.93
C ALA A 244 -10.49 15.67 4.66
N GLY A 245 -9.78 16.65 5.21
CA GLY A 245 -10.10 18.07 5.07
C GLY A 245 -10.22 18.51 3.62
N ILE A 246 -9.11 18.52 2.87
CA ILE A 246 -9.13 18.95 1.46
C ILE A 246 -9.84 17.93 0.57
N SER A 247 -9.56 16.63 0.71
CA SER A 247 -10.01 15.65 -0.28
C SER A 247 -11.52 15.46 -0.29
N LEU A 248 -12.16 15.43 0.88
CA LEU A 248 -13.63 15.35 0.94
C LEU A 248 -14.28 16.69 0.61
N LYS A 249 -13.62 17.81 0.93
CA LYS A 249 -14.10 19.13 0.53
C LYS A 249 -14.10 19.31 -0.99
N LEU A 250 -13.10 18.79 -1.70
CA LEU A 250 -13.10 18.74 -3.16
C LEU A 250 -14.31 17.98 -3.72
N VAL A 251 -14.70 16.86 -3.10
CA VAL A 251 -15.90 16.10 -3.50
C VAL A 251 -17.18 16.84 -3.14
N GLU A 252 -17.21 17.53 -2.00
CA GLU A 252 -18.35 18.36 -1.58
C GLU A 252 -18.57 19.55 -2.52
N ASP A 253 -17.49 20.23 -2.94
CA ASP A 253 -17.56 21.45 -3.76
C ASP A 253 -17.76 21.15 -5.25
N ALA A 254 -17.39 19.95 -5.72
CA ALA A 254 -17.58 19.54 -7.11
C ALA A 254 -19.06 19.55 -7.53
N THR A 255 -19.41 20.20 -8.63
CA THR A 255 -20.81 20.41 -9.04
C THR A 255 -21.18 19.67 -10.32
N THR A 256 -20.28 19.61 -11.29
CA THR A 256 -20.52 18.95 -12.57
C THR A 256 -20.20 17.45 -12.51
N ARG A 257 -20.74 16.66 -13.45
CA ARG A 257 -20.46 15.22 -13.55
C ARG A 257 -18.95 14.94 -13.58
N ASP A 258 -18.21 15.70 -14.39
CA ASP A 258 -16.78 15.52 -14.58
C ASP A 258 -15.98 15.96 -13.34
N GLU A 259 -16.34 17.08 -12.71
CA GLU A 259 -15.72 17.52 -11.45
C GLU A 259 -15.90 16.48 -10.35
N ILE A 260 -17.12 15.96 -10.17
CA ILE A 260 -17.42 14.99 -9.12
C ILE A 260 -16.61 13.70 -9.35
N THR A 261 -16.61 13.21 -10.60
CA THR A 261 -15.87 12.00 -10.98
C THR A 261 -14.37 12.19 -10.75
N ARG A 262 -13.81 13.32 -11.19
CA ARG A 262 -12.39 13.64 -11.03
C ARG A 262 -11.99 13.82 -9.56
N ALA A 263 -12.84 14.45 -8.75
CA ALA A 263 -12.60 14.65 -7.32
C ALA A 263 -12.56 13.31 -6.58
N VAL A 264 -13.49 12.40 -6.88
CA VAL A 264 -13.53 11.04 -6.29
C VAL A 264 -12.33 10.21 -6.75
N GLU A 265 -11.94 10.31 -8.02
CA GLU A 265 -10.75 9.65 -8.55
C GLU A 265 -9.48 10.14 -7.84
N ILE A 266 -9.29 11.45 -7.69
CA ILE A 266 -8.17 12.04 -6.93
C ILE A 266 -8.18 11.55 -5.48
N LEU A 267 -9.34 11.53 -4.83
CA LEU A 267 -9.48 11.03 -3.47
C LEU A 267 -9.05 9.55 -3.36
N PHE A 268 -9.46 8.68 -4.28
CA PHE A 268 -9.06 7.28 -4.24
C PHE A 268 -7.57 7.09 -4.52
N GLU A 269 -6.99 7.78 -5.51
CA GLU A 269 -5.56 7.68 -5.82
C GLU A 269 -4.68 8.18 -4.66
N THR A 270 -5.11 9.23 -3.96
CA THR A 270 -4.40 9.74 -2.78
C THR A 270 -4.46 8.80 -1.57
N ILE A 271 -5.45 7.91 -1.51
CA ILE A 271 -5.56 6.87 -0.47
C ILE A 271 -4.71 5.64 -0.83
N LYS A 272 -4.84 5.13 -2.06
CA LYS A 272 -4.20 3.86 -2.51
C LYS A 272 -2.69 3.84 -2.22
N GLY A 273 -2.00 4.92 -2.59
CA GLY A 273 -0.55 5.01 -2.47
C GLY A 273 -0.03 5.38 -1.08
N SER A 274 -0.90 5.78 -0.15
CA SER A 274 -0.49 6.31 1.16
C SER A 274 -1.18 5.59 2.31
N TRP A 275 -0.34 4.91 3.08
CA TRP A 275 -0.75 4.22 4.29
C TRP A 275 -1.30 5.19 5.34
N ARG A 276 -0.78 6.41 5.43
CA ARG A 276 -1.23 7.46 6.38
C ARG A 276 -2.63 7.93 6.02
N ASN A 277 -2.85 8.13 4.72
CA ASN A 277 -4.12 8.58 4.17
C ASN A 277 -5.20 7.51 4.36
N SER A 278 -4.84 6.24 4.11
CA SER A 278 -5.70 5.09 4.40
C SER A 278 -6.14 5.05 5.86
N GLU A 279 -5.21 5.21 6.81
CA GLU A 279 -5.51 5.23 8.25
C GLU A 279 -6.42 6.41 8.66
N ALA A 280 -6.16 7.61 8.13
CA ALA A 280 -7.00 8.77 8.40
C ALA A 280 -8.45 8.57 7.94
N MET A 281 -8.66 7.95 6.76
CA MET A 281 -10.01 7.60 6.28
C MET A 281 -10.73 6.62 7.21
N GLU A 282 -10.04 5.72 7.89
CA GLU A 282 -10.65 4.85 8.89
C GLU A 282 -10.99 5.63 10.17
N ARG A 283 -9.98 6.32 10.72
CA ARG A 283 -10.06 6.98 12.02
C ARG A 283 -11.11 8.09 12.05
N GLU A 284 -11.28 8.79 10.94
CA GLU A 284 -12.16 9.94 10.81
C GLU A 284 -13.53 9.58 10.20
N ASN A 285 -13.83 8.28 10.03
CA ASN A 285 -15.02 7.79 9.33
C ASN A 285 -15.15 8.36 7.90
N GLY A 286 -14.01 8.57 7.22
CA GLY A 286 -13.92 9.16 5.89
C GLY A 286 -14.77 8.46 4.84
N TYR A 287 -14.82 7.12 4.86
CA TYR A 287 -15.65 6.37 3.90
C TYR A 287 -17.15 6.62 4.11
N ALA A 288 -17.61 6.81 5.35
CA ALA A 288 -19.01 7.10 5.64
C ALA A 288 -19.37 8.52 5.18
N MET A 289 -18.48 9.50 5.40
CA MET A 289 -18.62 10.86 4.89
C MET A 289 -18.64 10.87 3.36
N LEU A 290 -17.71 10.15 2.72
CA LEU A 290 -17.72 9.99 1.27
C LEU A 290 -19.05 9.40 0.79
N GLY A 291 -19.54 8.32 1.41
CA GLY A 291 -20.84 7.74 1.09
C GLY A 291 -21.98 8.76 1.20
N ALA A 292 -22.00 9.59 2.24
CA ALA A 292 -23.00 10.66 2.38
C ALA A 292 -22.90 11.71 1.26
N LEU A 293 -21.68 12.13 0.90
CA LEU A 293 -21.45 13.07 -0.21
C LEU A 293 -21.91 12.48 -1.54
N LEU A 294 -21.51 11.25 -1.86
CA LEU A 294 -21.93 10.55 -3.08
C LEU A 294 -23.46 10.43 -3.16
N ARG A 295 -24.12 10.16 -2.02
CA ARG A 295 -25.60 10.12 -1.92
C ARG A 295 -26.25 11.45 -2.26
N GLY A 296 -25.69 12.55 -1.77
CA GLY A 296 -26.15 13.90 -2.12
C GLY A 296 -25.95 14.20 -3.61
N LYS A 297 -24.76 13.90 -4.15
CA LYS A 297 -24.42 14.18 -5.56
C LYS A 297 -25.30 13.42 -6.55
N MET A 298 -25.70 12.18 -6.22
CA MET A 298 -26.61 11.39 -7.06
C MET A 298 -28.11 11.71 -6.82
N GLY A 299 -28.44 12.66 -5.95
CA GLY A 299 -29.83 13.05 -5.67
C GLY A 299 -30.63 12.02 -4.87
N ALA A 300 -29.98 11.08 -4.19
CA ALA A 300 -30.60 9.95 -3.49
C ALA A 300 -30.86 10.21 -1.98
N GLY A 301 -30.72 11.46 -1.51
CA GLY A 301 -31.03 11.88 -0.15
C GLY A 301 -30.73 13.35 0.12
N VAL A 302 -31.38 13.95 1.11
CA VAL A 302 -31.07 15.29 1.62
C VAL A 302 -29.80 15.18 2.47
N VAL A 303 -28.67 15.66 1.96
CA VAL A 303 -27.52 15.94 2.83
C VAL A 303 -27.92 17.18 3.63
N VAL A 304 -27.93 17.07 4.95
CA VAL A 304 -28.25 18.18 5.86
C VAL A 304 -27.35 19.36 5.50
N SER A 305 -27.91 20.30 4.74
CA SER A 305 -27.24 21.53 4.33
C SER A 305 -27.08 22.36 5.58
N THR A 306 -25.90 22.29 6.18
CA THR A 306 -25.62 23.07 7.38
C THR A 306 -25.30 24.50 6.92
N ARG A 307 -26.34 25.34 6.94
CA ARG A 307 -26.35 26.80 6.81
C ARG A 307 -25.99 27.37 5.43
N GLY A 308 -26.98 28.03 4.84
CA GLY A 308 -26.77 29.04 3.80
C GLY A 308 -27.47 28.71 2.50
N ASN A 309 -28.80 28.91 2.49
CA ASN A 309 -29.55 29.47 1.37
C ASN A 309 -28.90 29.36 -0.03
N ASP A 310 -29.05 28.21 -0.68
CA ASP A 310 -29.13 28.15 -2.14
C ASP A 310 -29.81 26.86 -2.60
N ASN A 311 -30.78 27.02 -3.50
CA ASN A 311 -31.45 25.98 -4.26
C ASN A 311 -30.48 25.28 -5.24
N THR A 312 -29.37 24.71 -4.78
CA THR A 312 -28.46 23.88 -5.59
C THR A 312 -28.86 22.41 -5.61
N ALA A 313 -30.16 22.14 -5.49
CA ALA A 313 -30.73 20.82 -5.72
C ALA A 313 -30.48 20.40 -7.18
N SER A 314 -29.41 19.61 -7.37
CA SER A 314 -29.06 18.81 -8.55
C SER A 314 -29.34 19.48 -9.91
N GLN A 315 -28.40 20.30 -10.38
CA GLN A 315 -28.35 20.80 -11.77
C GLN A 315 -28.17 19.68 -12.82
N LEU A 316 -27.88 18.45 -12.38
CA LEU A 316 -27.65 17.32 -13.28
C LEU A 316 -28.98 16.80 -13.83
N SER A 317 -29.03 16.68 -15.16
CA SER A 317 -30.11 15.98 -15.86
C SER A 317 -30.21 14.52 -15.41
N SER A 318 -31.35 13.87 -15.70
CA SER A 318 -31.53 12.46 -15.35
C SER A 318 -30.47 11.57 -16.02
N GLU A 319 -30.12 11.87 -17.28
CA GLU A 319 -29.12 11.12 -18.04
C GLU A 319 -27.71 11.30 -17.46
N GLU A 320 -27.33 12.54 -17.10
CA GLU A 320 -26.05 12.80 -16.45
C GLU A 320 -25.95 12.11 -15.08
N ARG A 321 -27.05 12.01 -14.33
CA ARG A 321 -27.10 11.27 -13.06
C ARG A 321 -26.89 9.78 -13.25
N ASP A 322 -27.47 9.19 -14.29
CA ASP A 322 -27.30 7.78 -14.60
C ASP A 322 -25.85 7.46 -15.00
N GLN A 323 -25.25 8.30 -15.85
CA GLN A 323 -23.84 8.21 -16.22
C GLN A 323 -22.91 8.41 -15.02
N LEU A 324 -23.19 9.40 -14.17
CA LEU A 324 -22.44 9.66 -12.94
C LEU A 324 -22.49 8.45 -12.01
N GLY A 325 -23.67 7.87 -11.80
CA GLY A 325 -23.84 6.69 -10.96
C GLY A 325 -23.02 5.49 -11.45
N PHE A 326 -22.96 5.27 -12.77
CA PHE A 326 -22.12 4.22 -13.35
C PHE A 326 -20.62 4.49 -13.14
N GLN A 327 -20.16 5.72 -13.41
CA GLN A 327 -18.76 6.12 -13.24
C GLN A 327 -18.31 6.01 -11.78
N LEU A 328 -19.12 6.48 -10.85
CA LEU A 328 -18.83 6.42 -9.42
C LEU A 328 -18.80 4.97 -8.91
N LEU A 329 -19.76 4.12 -9.32
CA LEU A 329 -19.72 2.70 -8.98
C LEU A 329 -18.45 2.03 -9.52
N SER A 330 -18.07 2.34 -10.77
CA SER A 330 -16.86 1.81 -11.39
C SER A 330 -15.59 2.19 -10.61
N LEU A 331 -15.48 3.46 -10.20
CA LEU A 331 -14.37 3.95 -9.38
C LEU A 331 -14.34 3.29 -8.00
N VAL A 332 -15.49 3.17 -7.33
CA VAL A 332 -15.60 2.49 -6.03
C VAL A 332 -15.18 1.03 -6.15
N LEU A 333 -15.65 0.32 -7.19
CA LEU A 333 -15.28 -1.07 -7.46
C LEU A 333 -13.77 -1.22 -7.69
N GLY A 334 -13.18 -0.37 -8.52
CA GLY A 334 -11.72 -0.37 -8.73
C GLY A 334 -10.94 -0.10 -7.45
N PHE A 335 -11.41 0.84 -6.62
CA PHE A 335 -10.77 1.17 -5.35
C PHE A 335 -10.81 0.02 -4.33
N VAL A 336 -11.89 -0.77 -4.29
CA VAL A 336 -12.02 -1.90 -3.35
C VAL A 336 -11.37 -3.20 -3.86
N GLY A 337 -10.89 -3.23 -5.11
CA GLY A 337 -10.14 -4.36 -5.69
C GLY A 337 -10.85 -5.15 -6.79
N TYR A 338 -11.84 -4.57 -7.45
CA TYR A 338 -12.43 -5.14 -8.67
C TYR A 338 -11.55 -4.78 -9.88
N ASP A 339 -11.08 -5.80 -10.61
CA ASP A 339 -10.37 -5.61 -11.88
C ASP A 339 -11.39 -5.63 -13.03
N HIS A 340 -11.55 -4.49 -13.70
CA HIS A 340 -12.49 -4.33 -14.81
C HIS A 340 -12.03 -5.03 -16.10
N GLU A 341 -10.72 -5.19 -16.29
CA GLU A 341 -10.13 -5.84 -17.46
C GLU A 341 -10.11 -7.36 -17.28
N ARG A 342 -9.76 -7.82 -16.07
CA ARG A 342 -9.67 -9.24 -15.70
C ARG A 342 -10.46 -9.54 -14.43
N PRO A 343 -11.80 -9.64 -14.50
CA PRO A 343 -12.63 -9.87 -13.34
C PRO A 343 -12.23 -11.09 -12.51
N GLU A 344 -11.68 -12.14 -13.13
CA GLU A 344 -11.17 -13.34 -12.47
C GLU A 344 -9.98 -13.10 -11.53
N GLU A 345 -9.26 -11.99 -11.67
CA GLU A 345 -8.16 -11.59 -10.78
C GLU A 345 -8.65 -10.71 -9.61
N SER A 346 -9.95 -10.41 -9.54
CA SER A 346 -10.50 -9.49 -8.52
C SER A 346 -10.41 -10.08 -7.12
N PHE A 347 -9.82 -9.35 -6.18
CA PHE A 347 -9.80 -9.71 -4.76
C PHE A 347 -10.08 -8.49 -3.90
N ILE A 348 -10.77 -8.69 -2.78
CA ILE A 348 -11.17 -7.57 -1.93
C ILE A 348 -9.93 -7.00 -1.25
N ILE A 349 -9.53 -5.78 -1.62
CA ILE A 349 -8.37 -5.06 -1.08
C ILE A 349 -8.74 -4.38 0.24
N ASN A 350 -9.82 -3.59 0.23
CA ASN A 350 -10.25 -2.78 1.36
C ASN A 350 -11.63 -3.22 1.88
N PRO A 351 -11.67 -4.12 2.89
CA PRO A 351 -12.91 -4.56 3.52
C PRO A 351 -13.80 -3.44 4.07
N LEU A 352 -13.20 -2.42 4.67
CA LEU A 352 -13.97 -1.35 5.32
C LEU A 352 -14.70 -0.50 4.29
N ALA A 353 -14.00 -0.07 3.24
CA ALA A 353 -14.60 0.66 2.14
C ALA A 353 -15.62 -0.19 1.37
N TYR A 354 -15.32 -1.48 1.13
CA TYR A 354 -16.27 -2.40 0.52
C TYR A 354 -17.57 -2.47 1.31
N ARG A 355 -17.49 -2.64 2.63
CA ARG A 355 -18.68 -2.67 3.49
C ARG A 355 -19.47 -1.37 3.42
N ILE A 356 -18.81 -0.23 3.60
CA ILE A 356 -19.49 1.07 3.73
C ILE A 356 -20.03 1.58 2.39
N LEU A 357 -19.26 1.45 1.31
CA LEU A 357 -19.57 2.05 0.00
C LEU A 357 -20.31 1.12 -0.95
N LEU A 358 -20.33 -0.19 -0.70
CA LEU A 358 -21.06 -1.16 -1.54
C LEU A 358 -22.18 -1.87 -0.76
N VAL A 359 -21.87 -2.49 0.38
CA VAL A 359 -22.84 -3.35 1.09
C VAL A 359 -23.90 -2.53 1.85
N ASP A 360 -23.45 -1.62 2.71
CA ASP A 360 -24.34 -0.77 3.52
C ASP A 360 -24.90 0.40 2.70
N PHE A 361 -24.46 0.54 1.45
CA PHE A 361 -24.80 1.66 0.60
C PHE A 361 -26.03 1.39 -0.27
N ASP A 362 -27.18 1.66 0.34
CA ASP A 362 -28.52 1.43 -0.20
C ASP A 362 -28.89 2.25 -1.46
N MET A 363 -27.95 3.03 -2.00
CA MET A 363 -28.18 3.89 -3.15
C MET A 363 -28.06 3.14 -4.48
N TRP A 364 -27.18 2.15 -4.62
CA TRP A 364 -26.93 1.49 -5.91
C TRP A 364 -28.18 0.87 -6.53
N ARG A 365 -29.11 0.36 -5.73
CA ARG A 365 -30.43 -0.16 -6.15
C ARG A 365 -31.38 0.90 -6.77
N LYS A 366 -31.10 2.19 -6.59
CA LYS A 366 -31.89 3.30 -7.15
C LYS A 366 -31.31 3.88 -8.45
N THR A 367 -30.17 3.36 -8.90
CA THR A 367 -29.48 3.82 -10.12
C THR A 367 -30.05 3.18 -11.39
N ALA A 368 -29.61 3.64 -12.56
CA ALA A 368 -29.97 3.03 -13.85
C ALA A 368 -29.69 1.52 -13.91
N LEU A 369 -30.46 0.81 -14.75
CA LEU A 369 -30.37 -0.64 -14.91
C LEU A 369 -28.95 -1.14 -15.22
N ILE A 370 -28.17 -0.41 -16.02
CA ILE A 370 -26.79 -0.78 -16.35
C ILE A 370 -25.87 -0.76 -15.12
N THR A 371 -26.04 0.23 -14.25
CA THR A 371 -25.30 0.38 -12.99
C THR A 371 -25.71 -0.70 -12.00
N GLN A 372 -27.01 -1.01 -11.90
CA GLN A 372 -27.49 -2.12 -11.07
C GLN A 372 -26.91 -3.47 -11.53
N LYS A 373 -26.87 -3.72 -12.84
CA LYS A 373 -26.26 -4.94 -13.41
C LYS A 373 -24.79 -5.07 -12.99
N LEU A 374 -24.01 -3.98 -13.07
CA LEU A 374 -22.61 -3.98 -12.61
C LEU A 374 -22.52 -4.23 -11.09
N TYR A 375 -23.37 -3.56 -10.30
CA TYR A 375 -23.43 -3.69 -8.85
C TYR A 375 -23.76 -5.12 -8.38
N TYR A 376 -24.59 -5.86 -9.11
CA TYR A 376 -24.86 -7.26 -8.78
C TYR A 376 -23.78 -8.21 -9.34
N LYS A 377 -23.23 -7.92 -10.53
CA LYS A 377 -22.16 -8.71 -11.15
C LYS A 377 -20.94 -8.85 -10.25
N GLN A 378 -20.55 -7.78 -9.55
CA GLN A 378 -19.38 -7.82 -8.66
C GLN A 378 -19.50 -8.85 -7.53
N PHE A 379 -20.70 -9.11 -6.99
CA PHE A 379 -20.88 -10.14 -5.96
C PHE A 379 -20.58 -11.54 -6.50
N ILE A 380 -21.00 -11.82 -7.73
CA ILE A 380 -20.72 -13.08 -8.44
C ILE A 380 -19.21 -13.19 -8.69
N VAL A 381 -18.59 -12.10 -9.14
CA VAL A 381 -17.14 -12.09 -9.41
C VAL A 381 -16.33 -12.35 -8.13
N PHE A 382 -16.53 -11.59 -7.06
CA PHE A 382 -15.78 -11.79 -5.83
C PHE A 382 -16.11 -13.12 -5.14
N GLY A 383 -17.36 -13.56 -5.20
CA GLY A 383 -17.84 -14.76 -4.50
C GLY A 383 -17.58 -16.08 -5.22
N VAL A 384 -17.48 -16.07 -6.56
CA VAL A 384 -17.45 -17.29 -7.39
C VAL A 384 -16.39 -17.22 -8.48
N ASN A 385 -16.42 -16.21 -9.34
CA ASN A 385 -15.64 -16.25 -10.59
C ASN A 385 -14.15 -15.88 -10.39
N SER A 386 -13.81 -15.21 -9.29
CA SER A 386 -12.45 -14.86 -8.96
C SER A 386 -11.62 -16.09 -8.58
N LYS A 387 -10.36 -16.15 -9.03
CA LYS A 387 -9.36 -17.13 -8.57
C LYS A 387 -9.17 -17.07 -7.05
N PHE A 388 -9.44 -15.91 -6.45
CA PHE A 388 -9.31 -15.64 -5.02
C PHE A 388 -10.65 -15.73 -4.27
N HIS A 389 -11.69 -16.34 -4.86
CA HIS A 389 -13.03 -16.40 -4.27
C HIS A 389 -13.08 -16.99 -2.84
N GLN A 390 -12.19 -17.94 -2.50
CA GLN A 390 -12.09 -18.47 -1.13
C GLN A 390 -11.60 -17.42 -0.12
N PHE A 391 -10.58 -16.65 -0.49
CA PHE A 391 -10.06 -15.54 0.31
C PHE A 391 -11.11 -14.44 0.46
N ASN A 392 -11.76 -14.06 -0.65
CA ASN A 392 -12.85 -13.10 -0.66
C ASN A 392 -14.00 -13.53 0.26
N SER A 393 -14.41 -14.80 0.18
CA SER A 393 -15.46 -15.37 1.03
C SER A 393 -15.13 -15.26 2.52
N ARG A 394 -13.87 -15.52 2.91
CA ARG A 394 -13.41 -15.32 4.30
C ARG A 394 -13.49 -13.86 4.72
N ARG A 395 -13.08 -12.92 3.86
CA ARG A 395 -13.18 -11.48 4.14
C ARG A 395 -14.62 -11.02 4.28
N LEU A 396 -15.49 -11.39 3.34
CA LEU A 396 -16.93 -11.08 3.39
C LEU A 396 -17.58 -11.62 4.67
N PHE A 397 -17.21 -12.83 5.09
CA PHE A 397 -17.68 -13.41 6.33
C PHE A 397 -17.24 -12.62 7.57
N ARG A 398 -15.97 -12.18 7.62
CA ARG A 398 -15.42 -11.35 8.71
C ARG A 398 -16.11 -9.99 8.79
N MET A 399 -16.50 -9.38 7.67
CA MET A 399 -17.22 -8.11 7.64
C MET A 399 -18.65 -8.19 8.24
N ARG A 400 -19.27 -9.38 8.22
CA ARG A 400 -20.66 -9.59 8.64
C ARG A 400 -20.83 -9.76 10.14
N LYS A 401 -19.89 -10.43 10.81
CA LYS A 401 -19.87 -10.45 12.28
C LYS A 401 -19.32 -9.09 12.69
N GLY A 402 -20.01 -8.31 13.52
CA GLY A 402 -19.52 -7.02 14.04
C GLY A 402 -18.23 -7.11 14.88
N GLY A 403 -17.42 -8.14 14.69
CA GLY A 403 -16.05 -8.22 15.16
C GLY A 403 -15.21 -7.15 14.48
N THR A 404 -14.31 -6.58 15.26
CA THR A 404 -13.18 -5.81 14.79
C THR A 404 -12.63 -6.47 13.53
N LEU A 405 -12.68 -5.73 12.41
CA LEU A 405 -11.82 -6.02 11.25
C LEU A 405 -10.41 -6.27 11.79
N PRO A 406 -9.57 -7.14 11.16
CA PRO A 406 -8.17 -7.23 11.53
C PRO A 406 -7.62 -5.81 11.52
N GLY A 407 -7.49 -5.23 12.71
CA GLY A 407 -7.03 -3.87 12.86
C GLY A 407 -5.61 -3.91 12.34
N ARG A 408 -5.27 -2.93 11.50
CA ARG A 408 -3.88 -2.56 11.36
C ARG A 408 -3.34 -2.38 12.77
N SER A 409 -2.32 -3.17 13.14
CA SER A 409 -1.79 -3.36 14.48
C SER A 409 -2.00 -2.10 15.33
N THR A 410 -2.98 -2.13 16.25
CA THR A 410 -3.30 -0.94 17.06
C THR A 410 -2.15 -0.71 18.02
N SER A 411 -1.29 0.27 17.74
CA SER A 411 -0.47 0.87 18.78
C SER A 411 -1.42 1.55 19.77
N ILE A 412 -1.39 1.11 21.02
CA ILE A 412 -2.20 1.65 22.11
C ILE A 412 -1.78 3.12 22.33
N SER A 413 -2.52 4.07 21.77
CA SER A 413 -2.51 5.45 22.23
C SER A 413 -3.82 5.74 22.96
N SER A 414 -3.75 5.82 24.30
CA SER A 414 -4.86 6.19 25.17
C SER A 414 -5.22 7.66 25.00
N GLY A 415 -6.26 7.93 24.20
CA GLY A 415 -6.90 9.24 24.09
C GLY A 415 -8.43 9.11 24.23
N PRO A 416 -9.13 10.14 24.75
CA PRO A 416 -10.54 10.02 25.10
C PRO A 416 -11.43 9.87 23.86
N ARG A 417 -12.28 8.83 23.86
CA ARG A 417 -13.28 8.56 22.83
C ARG A 417 -14.37 9.63 22.85
N ARG A 418 -14.65 10.25 21.71
CA ARG A 418 -15.81 11.13 21.49
C ARG A 418 -17.00 10.31 20.98
N SER A 419 -18.20 10.70 21.41
CA SER A 419 -19.47 9.99 21.21
C SER A 419 -19.94 9.93 19.76
N THR A 420 -20.42 8.75 19.36
CA THR A 420 -21.10 8.46 18.09
C THR A 420 -22.49 9.09 18.05
N VAL A 421 -22.78 9.83 16.98
CA VAL A 421 -24.11 10.36 16.67
C VAL A 421 -24.86 9.33 15.82
N ASN A 422 -26.03 8.88 16.29
CA ASN A 422 -26.94 8.03 15.52
C ASN A 422 -27.77 8.91 14.59
N VAL A 423 -27.76 8.63 13.29
CA VAL A 423 -28.63 9.30 12.31
C VAL A 423 -29.83 8.39 12.02
N LEU A 424 -31.01 8.83 12.43
CA LEU A 424 -32.31 8.23 12.11
C LEU A 424 -32.76 8.71 10.73
N PHE A 425 -33.25 7.81 9.87
CA PHE A 425 -33.79 8.16 8.56
C PHE A 425 -35.32 8.12 8.58
N ASP A 426 -35.96 9.20 8.13
CA ASP A 426 -37.39 9.25 7.81
C ASP A 426 -37.55 9.28 6.28
N GLY A 427 -38.50 8.52 5.75
CA GLY A 427 -38.65 8.23 4.32
C GLY A 427 -39.96 8.79 3.77
N LYS A 428 -39.87 9.68 2.78
CA LYS A 428 -40.92 9.89 1.78
C LYS A 428 -40.33 9.95 0.37
N ASP A 429 -41.03 9.28 -0.53
CA ASP A 429 -40.59 8.80 -1.84
C ASP A 429 -40.37 9.89 -2.89
N VAL A 430 -39.42 9.61 -3.80
CA VAL A 430 -39.40 10.14 -5.17
C VAL A 430 -39.27 8.93 -6.10
N ILE A 431 -40.26 8.77 -6.99
CA ILE A 431 -40.36 7.67 -7.95
C ILE A 431 -39.36 7.94 -9.08
N SER A 432 -38.31 7.11 -9.17
CA SER A 432 -37.46 6.95 -10.35
C SER A 432 -37.53 5.49 -10.81
N THR A 433 -37.38 5.28 -12.12
CA THR A 433 -37.39 3.98 -12.81
C THR A 433 -36.21 3.11 -12.37
N SER A 434 -36.33 2.57 -11.17
CA SER A 434 -35.45 1.56 -10.56
C SER A 434 -36.04 0.17 -10.81
N MET A 435 -35.19 -0.87 -10.81
CA MET A 435 -35.68 -2.25 -10.91
C MET A 435 -36.77 -2.52 -9.89
N THR A 436 -37.85 -3.14 -10.33
CA THR A 436 -38.91 -3.58 -9.43
C THR A 436 -38.36 -4.63 -8.46
N LYS A 437 -38.95 -4.74 -7.26
CA LYS A 437 -38.57 -5.77 -6.26
C LYS A 437 -38.53 -7.19 -6.86
N ARG A 438 -39.35 -7.44 -7.88
CA ARG A 438 -39.43 -8.70 -8.62
C ARG A 438 -38.22 -8.93 -9.52
N GLU A 439 -37.81 -7.94 -10.29
CA GLU A 439 -36.63 -8.02 -11.15
C GLU A 439 -35.34 -8.14 -10.33
N LEU A 440 -35.29 -7.44 -9.19
CA LEU A 440 -34.23 -7.59 -8.20
C LEU A 440 -34.16 -9.02 -7.67
N GLY A 441 -35.30 -9.58 -7.27
CA GLY A 441 -35.40 -10.99 -6.85
C GLY A 441 -34.90 -11.95 -7.92
N ASN A 442 -35.27 -11.74 -9.18
CA ASN A 442 -34.83 -12.58 -10.29
C ASN A 442 -33.31 -12.52 -10.52
N LYS A 443 -32.69 -11.33 -10.47
CA LYS A 443 -31.24 -11.19 -10.61
C LYS A 443 -30.46 -11.78 -9.43
N ILE A 444 -31.01 -11.68 -8.23
CA ILE A 444 -30.47 -12.33 -7.03
C ILE A 444 -30.56 -13.85 -7.16
N LEU A 445 -31.68 -14.39 -7.66
CA LEU A 445 -31.87 -15.82 -7.90
C LEU A 445 -30.96 -16.37 -9.00
N GLU A 446 -30.72 -15.59 -10.06
CA GLU A 446 -29.78 -15.94 -11.13
C GLU A 446 -28.34 -16.01 -10.60
N MET A 447 -27.93 -15.02 -9.79
CA MET A 447 -26.67 -15.06 -9.04
C MET A 447 -26.59 -16.28 -8.10
N TYR A 448 -27.66 -16.62 -7.38
CA TYR A 448 -27.69 -17.79 -6.50
C TYR A 448 -27.63 -19.11 -7.28
N ALA A 449 -28.26 -19.18 -8.46
CA ALA A 449 -28.20 -20.35 -9.33
C ALA A 449 -26.77 -20.59 -9.81
N GLU A 450 -26.05 -19.54 -10.21
CA GLU A 450 -24.63 -19.62 -10.58
C GLU A 450 -23.74 -20.03 -9.40
N LEU A 451 -24.02 -19.54 -8.20
CA LEU A 451 -23.25 -19.80 -6.97
C LEU A 451 -23.49 -21.21 -6.39
N LEU A 452 -24.69 -21.77 -6.59
CA LEU A 452 -25.08 -23.10 -6.10
C LEU A 452 -24.88 -24.22 -7.13
N CYS A 453 -24.75 -23.89 -8.42
CA CYS A 453 -24.61 -24.87 -9.51
C CYS A 453 -23.15 -25.01 -10.01
N GLU A 454 -22.16 -24.79 -9.14
CA GLU A 454 -20.76 -25.06 -9.45
C GLU A 454 -20.57 -26.56 -9.76
N LYS A 455 -20.35 -26.91 -11.03
CA LYS A 455 -20.20 -28.31 -11.47
C LYS A 455 -18.90 -28.89 -10.92
N GLY A 456 -19.00 -29.73 -9.90
CA GLY A 456 -17.90 -30.56 -9.41
C GLY A 456 -17.64 -30.55 -7.91
N SER A 457 -18.34 -29.73 -7.11
CA SER A 457 -18.12 -29.68 -5.65
C SER A 457 -19.40 -29.56 -4.83
N ASN A 458 -19.78 -30.66 -4.17
CA ASN A 458 -20.85 -30.67 -3.16
C ASN A 458 -20.37 -30.21 -1.76
N ALA A 459 -19.11 -29.76 -1.64
CA ALA A 459 -18.52 -29.35 -0.37
C ALA A 459 -19.13 -28.04 0.17
N ASN A 460 -19.47 -27.12 -0.74
CA ASN A 460 -20.14 -25.86 -0.42
C ASN A 460 -21.58 -26.12 0.07
N ILE A 461 -22.29 -27.06 -0.56
CA ILE A 461 -23.63 -27.53 -0.15
C ILE A 461 -23.60 -28.17 1.25
N LYS A 462 -22.60 -29.02 1.54
CA LYS A 462 -22.46 -29.68 2.84
C LYS A 462 -22.00 -28.75 3.97
N LYS A 463 -21.13 -27.76 3.69
CA LYS A 463 -20.75 -26.71 4.66
C LYS A 463 -21.89 -25.73 4.92
N PHE A 464 -22.72 -25.44 3.92
CA PHE A 464 -23.93 -24.64 4.01
C PHE A 464 -25.00 -25.30 4.91
N ALA A 465 -25.29 -26.59 4.68
CA ALA A 465 -26.27 -27.34 5.47
C ALA A 465 -25.93 -27.43 6.98
N ARG A 466 -24.64 -27.35 7.34
CA ARG A 466 -24.20 -27.43 8.75
C ARG A 466 -24.19 -26.09 9.50
N THR A 467 -24.28 -24.95 8.81
CA THR A 467 -24.04 -23.62 9.40
C THR A 467 -25.31 -22.76 9.57
N VAL A 468 -26.42 -23.12 8.92
CA VAL A 468 -27.62 -22.27 8.83
C VAL A 468 -28.58 -22.38 10.04
N THR A 469 -28.27 -23.18 11.06
CA THR A 469 -29.29 -23.50 12.07
C THR A 469 -29.53 -22.49 13.19
N ASN A 470 -28.73 -21.44 13.45
CA ASN A 470 -28.93 -20.73 14.74
C ASN A 470 -28.87 -19.19 14.82
N LYS A 471 -28.62 -18.40 13.75
CA LYS A 471 -28.90 -16.94 13.83
C LYS A 471 -28.88 -16.23 12.48
N ALA A 472 -30.00 -16.39 11.81
CA ALA A 472 -30.47 -15.68 10.63
C ALA A 472 -31.19 -14.35 10.95
N GLN A 473 -30.94 -13.68 12.07
CA GLN A 473 -32.04 -12.90 12.63
C GLN A 473 -32.42 -11.58 11.92
N GLU A 474 -31.58 -10.94 11.09
CA GLU A 474 -32.03 -9.69 10.42
C GLU A 474 -31.88 -9.67 8.90
N MET A 475 -30.69 -9.88 8.32
CA MET A 475 -30.56 -9.87 6.84
C MET A 475 -30.82 -11.21 6.17
N VAL A 476 -30.72 -12.32 6.92
CA VAL A 476 -31.17 -13.62 6.43
C VAL A 476 -32.69 -13.74 6.56
N GLY A 477 -33.36 -12.89 7.36
CA GLY A 477 -34.82 -12.82 7.40
C GLY A 477 -35.45 -12.55 6.04
N TYR A 478 -34.86 -11.66 5.23
CA TYR A 478 -35.35 -11.39 3.86
C TYR A 478 -34.98 -12.49 2.86
N LEU A 479 -33.86 -13.18 3.06
CA LEU A 479 -33.45 -14.36 2.26
C LEU A 479 -34.23 -15.64 2.65
N TYR A 480 -34.76 -15.71 3.87
CA TYR A 480 -35.52 -16.84 4.42
C TYR A 480 -37.03 -16.76 4.09
N VAL A 481 -37.59 -15.54 3.98
CA VAL A 481 -38.97 -15.32 3.51
C VAL A 481 -39.12 -15.62 2.01
N MET A 482 -38.08 -15.40 1.20
CA MET A 482 -38.11 -15.69 -0.24
C MET A 482 -37.82 -17.16 -0.60
N ALA A 483 -37.29 -17.96 0.33
CA ALA A 483 -37.09 -19.40 0.14
C ALA A 483 -38.31 -20.27 0.51
N ASN A 484 -39.38 -19.68 1.09
CA ASN A 484 -40.59 -20.39 1.54
C ASN A 484 -41.85 -20.01 0.74
N MET A 485 -41.69 -19.43 -0.45
CA MET A 485 -42.82 -19.13 -1.35
C MET A 485 -42.83 -19.99 -2.63
N PHE A 486 -41.95 -21.01 -2.70
CA PHE A 486 -41.98 -22.13 -3.63
C PHE A 486 -41.43 -23.39 -2.98
#